data_AF-A0A962K9M3-F1
#
_entry.id   AF-A0A962K9M3-F1
#
_cell.length_a   1.000
_cell.length_b   1.000
_cell.length_c   1.000
_cell.angle_alpha   90.00
_cell.angle_beta   90.00
_cell.angle_gamma   90.00
#
_symmetry.space_group_name_H-M   'P 1'
#
loop_
_entity.id
_entity.type
_entity.pdbx_description
1 polymer ?
#
loop_
_entity_poly.entity_id
_entity_poly.type
_entity_poly.pdbx_seq_one_letter_code
_entity_poly.pdbx_strand_id
1 'polypeptide(L)'
;MMSGTPRRESLSPQQLLERLSWRTKPGILGSHPSTPQSILALLGYFLDDRESPTPFPGRDMLVDNHAFEWGAAPPLEKVISSRTELDLLLSLPEIYRQSVSVIEPWPNVGINLKGEAVRASKNIAYVLQQVADCDTILYPVWQSGIANPWRLANVLSAGIATVVQGGNPSVHDPSSFDGTHSSLDDILSLMDQMLMRRSTGSGPCIFICLGHQLVAASHIRLIKRAVREVMDLPTLPLDSEGFAISSLQRVCQRIAEIGESLQIIKQGQVVARGWHDSKFAVAPNETMEIGTRRLLHYRRRQPADHVPGELHDTHSLIADELEGVIDTLIRLERELNIEMFHGDEVNEEAVLFANWAYKLLHDTIVPIRFKIAISPLSWLLNLPYAVEILAQTQADENSWTEASNTCIYYKDWETHTIRRSFTCQFHPELMADIRDVGKRDGPRYAELKDNDGVRLFLRLLYHGMQE
;
A
#
# COMPACT_ATOMS: atom_id res chain seq x y z
N MET A 1 -1.84 26.02 53.00
CA MET A 1 -2.76 25.52 51.96
C MET A 1 -1.93 25.00 50.82
N MET A 2 -1.74 23.69 50.73
CA MET A 2 -1.12 23.05 49.57
C MET A 2 -2.22 22.78 48.54
N SER A 3 -2.17 23.49 47.42
CA SER A 3 -3.02 23.24 46.26
C SER A 3 -2.51 21.97 45.55
N GLY A 4 -3.10 20.83 45.87
CA GLY A 4 -2.92 19.62 45.10
C GLY A 4 -3.50 19.80 43.71
N THR A 5 -2.65 19.78 42.68
CA THR A 5 -3.07 19.54 41.31
C THR A 5 -3.84 18.21 41.27
N PRO A 6 -5.07 18.16 40.73
CA PRO A 6 -5.81 16.91 40.65
C PRO A 6 -5.01 15.95 39.75
N ARG A 7 -4.64 14.78 40.30
CA ARG A 7 -4.14 13.67 39.49
C ARG A 7 -5.23 13.34 38.46
N ARG A 8 -4.94 13.50 37.16
CA ARG A 8 -5.79 12.91 36.11
C ARG A 8 -5.82 11.41 36.37
N GLU A 9 -6.95 10.89 36.85
CA GLU A 9 -7.16 9.46 36.96
C GLU A 9 -7.04 8.86 35.55
N SER A 10 -6.01 8.03 35.34
CA SER A 10 -5.89 7.25 34.12
C SER A 10 -6.96 6.16 34.14
N LEU A 11 -7.88 6.19 33.18
CA LEU A 11 -8.87 5.12 33.02
C LEU A 11 -8.18 3.76 32.88
N SER A 12 -8.74 2.72 33.49
CA SER A 12 -8.29 1.35 33.23
C SER A 12 -8.59 0.96 31.77
N PRO A 13 -7.88 -0.03 31.20
CA PRO A 13 -8.17 -0.51 29.84
C PRO A 13 -9.64 -0.92 29.64
N GLN A 14 -10.28 -1.52 30.66
CA GLN A 14 -11.69 -1.90 30.61
C GLN A 14 -12.63 -0.68 30.57
N GLN A 15 -12.37 0.32 31.41
CA GLN A 15 -13.17 1.56 31.40
C GLN A 15 -13.01 2.32 30.08
N LEU A 16 -11.81 2.30 29.50
CA LEU A 16 -11.55 2.91 28.20
C LEU A 16 -12.27 2.15 27.07
N LEU A 17 -12.25 0.81 27.10
CA LEU A 17 -12.96 -0.03 26.15
C LEU A 17 -14.48 0.24 26.17
N GLU A 18 -15.08 0.29 27.38
CA GLU A 18 -16.50 0.64 27.57
C GLU A 18 -16.81 2.04 27.03
N ARG A 19 -15.95 3.02 27.34
CA ARG A 19 -16.12 4.40 26.86
C ARG A 19 -16.03 4.51 25.34
N LEU A 20 -15.14 3.76 24.71
CA LEU A 20 -14.96 3.75 23.25
C LEU A 20 -15.99 2.85 22.54
N SER A 21 -16.76 2.05 23.27
CA SER A 21 -17.74 1.12 22.72
C SER A 21 -17.15 0.15 21.68
N TRP A 22 -15.88 -0.23 21.84
CA TRP A 22 -15.23 -1.17 20.94
C TRP A 22 -15.72 -2.59 21.19
N ARG A 23 -16.09 -3.28 20.12
CA ARG A 23 -16.33 -4.72 20.19
C ARG A 23 -15.02 -5.46 20.40
N THR A 24 -15.09 -6.52 21.21
CA THR A 24 -13.95 -7.43 21.48
C THR A 24 -14.05 -8.74 20.71
N LYS A 25 -15.16 -8.97 19.99
CA LYS A 25 -15.36 -10.14 19.13
C LYS A 25 -15.31 -9.69 17.67
N PRO A 26 -14.41 -10.26 16.86
CA PRO A 26 -14.33 -9.97 15.43
C PRO A 26 -15.54 -10.49 14.65
N GLY A 27 -15.94 -9.75 13.61
CA GLY A 27 -17.16 -10.04 12.85
C GLY A 27 -18.44 -9.54 13.52
N ILE A 28 -19.44 -9.23 12.71
CA ILE A 28 -20.80 -8.81 13.12
C ILE A 28 -21.91 -9.51 12.35
N LEU A 29 -21.63 -10.05 11.16
CA LEU A 29 -22.64 -10.67 10.30
C LEU A 29 -22.83 -12.15 10.61
N GLY A 30 -21.76 -12.87 10.93
CA GLY A 30 -21.78 -14.28 11.28
C GLY A 30 -22.31 -14.58 12.68
N SER A 31 -22.60 -15.86 12.94
CA SER A 31 -22.96 -16.36 14.28
C SER A 31 -21.74 -16.66 15.16
N HIS A 32 -20.54 -16.68 14.58
CA HIS A 32 -19.28 -16.99 15.24
C HIS A 32 -18.25 -15.89 14.93
N PRO A 33 -17.25 -15.69 15.81
CA PRO A 33 -16.20 -14.71 15.53
C PRO A 33 -15.43 -15.02 14.26
N SER A 34 -15.18 -13.99 13.45
CA SER A 34 -14.39 -14.11 12.22
C SER A 34 -12.94 -14.45 12.53
N THR A 35 -12.38 -15.39 11.79
CA THR A 35 -10.96 -15.77 11.80
C THR A 35 -10.31 -15.50 10.44
N PRO A 36 -8.98 -15.38 10.35
CA PRO A 36 -8.29 -15.26 9.07
C PRO A 36 -8.68 -16.35 8.07
N GLN A 37 -8.89 -17.60 8.53
CA GLN A 37 -9.32 -18.71 7.69
C GLN A 37 -10.76 -18.55 7.18
N SER A 38 -11.68 -18.10 8.04
CA SER A 38 -13.06 -17.83 7.60
C SER A 38 -13.12 -16.68 6.61
N ILE A 39 -12.32 -15.63 6.82
CA ILE A 39 -12.22 -14.48 5.93
C ILE A 39 -11.68 -14.92 4.58
N LEU A 40 -10.58 -15.68 4.56
CA LEU A 40 -10.01 -16.21 3.32
C LEU A 40 -10.99 -17.10 2.55
N ALA A 41 -11.75 -17.95 3.25
CA ALA A 41 -12.77 -18.80 2.63
C ALA A 41 -13.90 -17.98 2.00
N LEU A 42 -14.38 -16.93 2.68
CA LEU A 42 -15.44 -16.06 2.17
C LEU A 42 -14.97 -15.17 1.01
N LEU A 43 -13.73 -14.69 1.05
CA LEU A 43 -13.09 -14.01 -0.08
C LEU A 43 -13.02 -14.94 -1.31
N GLY A 44 -12.60 -16.19 -1.10
CA GLY A 44 -12.58 -17.19 -2.17
C GLY A 44 -13.97 -17.44 -2.75
N TYR A 45 -14.98 -17.60 -1.89
CA TYR A 45 -16.38 -17.76 -2.30
C TYR A 45 -16.92 -16.57 -3.11
N PHE A 46 -16.57 -15.35 -2.71
CA PHE A 46 -16.96 -14.15 -3.47
C PHE A 46 -16.30 -14.09 -4.86
N LEU A 47 -15.05 -14.51 -4.95
CA LEU A 47 -14.25 -14.40 -6.17
C LEU A 47 -14.49 -15.54 -7.17
N ASP A 48 -15.05 -16.67 -6.73
CA ASP A 48 -15.28 -17.87 -7.54
C ASP A 48 -16.18 -17.58 -8.75
N ASP A 49 -17.19 -16.72 -8.57
CA ASP A 49 -18.13 -16.34 -9.62
C ASP A 49 -18.71 -14.92 -9.41
N ARG A 50 -19.65 -14.52 -10.29
CA ARG A 50 -20.45 -13.28 -10.15
C ARG A 50 -21.89 -13.51 -9.66
N GLU A 51 -22.34 -14.76 -9.55
CA GLU A 51 -23.76 -15.10 -9.34
C GLU A 51 -24.07 -15.67 -7.94
N SER A 52 -23.07 -16.18 -7.23
CA SER A 52 -23.25 -16.77 -5.91
C SER A 52 -23.85 -15.74 -4.95
N PRO A 53 -24.88 -16.13 -4.16
CA PRO A 53 -25.60 -15.22 -3.28
C PRO A 53 -24.74 -14.78 -2.09
N THR A 54 -25.22 -13.79 -1.35
CA THR A 54 -24.61 -13.41 -0.07
C THR A 54 -24.50 -14.61 0.89
N PRO A 55 -23.36 -14.82 1.57
CA PRO A 55 -23.25 -15.79 2.65
C PRO A 55 -24.04 -15.39 3.91
N PHE A 56 -24.59 -14.16 3.95
CA PHE A 56 -25.33 -13.60 5.08
C PHE A 56 -26.76 -13.18 4.67
N PRO A 57 -27.67 -14.14 4.38
CA PRO A 57 -29.02 -13.84 3.92
C PRO A 57 -29.80 -13.03 4.97
N GLY A 58 -30.43 -11.93 4.55
CA GLY A 58 -31.17 -11.01 5.42
C GLY A 58 -30.30 -10.08 6.26
N ARG A 59 -28.97 -10.08 6.04
CA ARG A 59 -28.00 -9.16 6.64
C ARG A 59 -27.09 -8.52 5.58
N ASP A 60 -27.57 -8.48 4.34
CA ASP A 60 -26.87 -8.01 3.14
C ASP A 60 -26.82 -6.49 3.01
N MET A 61 -27.39 -5.76 3.97
CA MET A 61 -27.28 -4.32 4.12
C MET A 61 -26.78 -4.00 5.53
N LEU A 62 -25.51 -3.57 5.64
CA LEU A 62 -24.91 -3.15 6.91
C LEU A 62 -25.54 -1.88 7.50
N VAL A 63 -26.22 -1.09 6.69
CA VAL A 63 -26.73 0.23 7.08
C VAL A 63 -28.04 0.53 6.36
N ASP A 64 -29.08 0.86 7.12
CA ASP A 64 -30.37 1.35 6.63
C ASP A 64 -30.53 2.88 6.84
N ASN A 65 -29.50 3.61 7.27
CA ASN A 65 -29.60 5.06 7.56
C ASN A 65 -28.27 5.84 7.39
N HIS A 66 -28.41 7.14 7.13
CA HIS A 66 -27.40 8.15 6.72
C HIS A 66 -26.17 8.41 7.64
N ALA A 67 -25.71 7.47 8.47
CA ALA A 67 -24.57 7.68 9.36
C ALA A 67 -23.58 6.49 9.38
N PHE A 68 -22.91 6.25 8.25
CA PHE A 68 -21.76 5.34 8.18
C PHE A 68 -20.47 6.13 8.40
N GLU A 69 -20.11 6.33 9.67
CA GLU A 69 -19.00 7.21 10.09
C GLU A 69 -18.02 6.53 11.04
N TRP A 70 -16.73 6.80 10.84
CA TRP A 70 -15.65 6.30 11.69
C TRP A 70 -15.77 6.82 13.13
N GLY A 71 -15.64 5.89 14.08
CA GLY A 71 -15.76 6.14 15.51
C GLY A 71 -17.20 6.23 16.02
N ALA A 72 -18.22 6.10 15.15
CA ALA A 72 -19.61 6.26 15.55
C ALA A 72 -20.26 4.93 16.01
N ALA A 73 -20.17 3.89 15.18
CA ALA A 73 -20.81 2.59 15.43
C ALA A 73 -20.14 1.48 14.62
N PRO A 74 -20.41 0.19 14.95
CA PRO A 74 -19.98 -0.92 14.11
C PRO A 74 -20.44 -0.80 12.65
N PRO A 75 -19.60 -1.20 11.68
CA PRO A 75 -18.27 -1.83 11.82
C PRO A 75 -17.11 -0.83 11.94
N LEU A 76 -17.38 0.47 12.09
CA LEU A 76 -16.39 1.55 12.02
C LEU A 76 -15.96 2.08 13.40
N GLU A 77 -16.21 1.34 14.48
CA GLU A 77 -15.99 1.85 15.84
C GLU A 77 -14.52 1.99 16.22
N LYS A 78 -13.61 1.27 15.55
CA LYS A 78 -12.20 1.16 15.93
C LYS A 78 -11.32 2.18 15.20
N VAL A 79 -11.08 3.33 15.86
CA VAL A 79 -10.23 4.41 15.35
C VAL A 79 -9.07 4.67 16.30
N ILE A 80 -7.84 4.70 15.76
CA ILE A 80 -6.61 4.96 16.52
C ILE A 80 -6.20 6.42 16.31
N SER A 81 -6.89 7.33 16.98
CA SER A 81 -6.64 8.78 16.90
C SER A 81 -5.56 9.28 17.87
N SER A 82 -5.16 8.44 18.82
CA SER A 82 -4.24 8.80 19.91
C SER A 82 -3.38 7.63 20.40
N ARG A 83 -2.32 7.95 21.15
CA ARG A 83 -1.48 6.95 21.81
C ARG A 83 -2.27 6.05 22.77
N THR A 84 -3.25 6.61 23.47
CA THR A 84 -4.08 5.89 24.44
C THR A 84 -4.91 4.80 23.77
N GLU A 85 -5.48 5.07 22.59
CA GLU A 85 -6.22 4.06 21.82
C GLU A 85 -5.29 2.99 21.24
N LEU A 86 -4.09 3.38 20.80
CA LEU A 86 -3.08 2.40 20.36
C LEU A 86 -2.65 1.47 21.50
N ASP A 87 -2.39 2.02 22.69
CA ASP A 87 -2.02 1.22 23.86
C ASP A 87 -3.15 0.28 24.30
N LEU A 88 -4.41 0.71 24.20
CA LEU A 88 -5.56 -0.18 24.38
C LEU A 88 -5.57 -1.30 23.35
N LEU A 89 -5.44 -0.98 22.06
CA LEU A 89 -5.44 -1.98 20.99
C LEU A 89 -4.33 -3.03 21.19
N LEU A 90 -3.14 -2.61 21.61
CA LEU A 90 -2.02 -3.51 21.91
C LEU A 90 -2.32 -4.51 23.03
N SER A 91 -3.26 -4.18 23.92
CA SER A 91 -3.74 -5.10 24.97
C SER A 91 -4.78 -6.13 24.47
N LEU A 92 -5.19 -6.04 23.20
CA LEU A 92 -6.25 -6.85 22.57
C LEU A 92 -5.74 -7.53 21.28
N PRO A 93 -4.76 -8.44 21.36
CA PRO A 93 -4.18 -9.12 20.19
C PRO A 93 -5.20 -9.90 19.34
N GLU A 94 -6.26 -10.41 19.95
CA GLU A 94 -7.37 -11.07 19.26
C GLU A 94 -8.13 -10.15 18.31
N ILE A 95 -8.08 -8.82 18.51
CA ILE A 95 -8.75 -7.85 17.65
C ILE A 95 -7.85 -7.49 16.47
N TYR A 96 -6.66 -6.93 16.72
CA TYR A 96 -5.85 -6.38 15.62
C TYR A 96 -5.25 -7.46 14.71
N ARG A 97 -5.00 -8.67 15.22
CA ARG A 97 -4.51 -9.79 14.38
C ARG A 97 -5.58 -10.37 13.47
N GLN A 98 -6.86 -10.08 13.73
CA GLN A 98 -8.01 -10.59 12.98
C GLN A 98 -8.68 -9.48 12.15
N SER A 99 -8.02 -8.33 12.00
CA SER A 99 -8.56 -7.17 11.30
C SER A 99 -7.65 -6.74 10.16
N VAL A 100 -8.22 -6.02 9.20
CA VAL A 100 -7.45 -5.23 8.23
C VAL A 100 -7.20 -3.84 8.80
N SER A 101 -5.93 -3.42 8.79
CA SER A 101 -5.56 -2.05 9.18
C SER A 101 -5.73 -1.12 7.99
N VAL A 102 -6.40 0.01 8.15
CA VAL A 102 -6.55 1.05 7.12
C VAL A 102 -5.84 2.31 7.57
N ILE A 103 -4.84 2.76 6.81
CA ILE A 103 -4.07 3.97 7.09
C ILE A 103 -4.60 5.09 6.21
N GLU A 104 -5.03 6.19 6.83
CA GLU A 104 -5.34 7.44 6.12
C GLU A 104 -4.17 8.41 6.23
N PRO A 105 -3.40 8.63 5.15
CA PRO A 105 -2.38 9.69 5.13
C PRO A 105 -2.99 11.10 5.06
N TRP A 106 -4.27 11.22 4.66
CA TRP A 106 -5.02 12.48 4.58
C TRP A 106 -6.52 12.24 4.90
N PRO A 107 -7.30 13.26 5.34
CA PRO A 107 -8.72 13.09 5.71
C PRO A 107 -9.66 12.60 4.59
N ASN A 108 -9.31 12.81 3.34
CA ASN A 108 -10.12 12.46 2.17
C ASN A 108 -9.23 12.23 0.94
N VAL A 109 -9.75 11.56 -0.07
CA VAL A 109 -9.02 11.29 -1.31
C VAL A 109 -9.21 12.38 -2.36
N GLY A 110 -10.11 13.33 -2.10
CA GLY A 110 -10.42 14.46 -2.99
C GLY A 110 -11.86 14.95 -2.81
N ILE A 111 -12.23 15.95 -3.61
CA ILE A 111 -13.60 16.49 -3.69
C ILE A 111 -14.26 16.05 -5.01
N ASN A 112 -15.38 15.32 -4.94
CA ASN A 112 -16.04 14.81 -6.14
C ASN A 112 -16.77 15.92 -6.93
N LEU A 113 -17.34 15.55 -8.08
CA LEU A 113 -18.08 16.48 -8.95
C LEU A 113 -19.32 17.12 -8.28
N LYS A 114 -19.80 16.58 -7.16
CA LYS A 114 -20.91 17.13 -6.36
C LYS A 114 -20.43 18.08 -5.25
N GLY A 115 -19.12 18.32 -5.14
CA GLY A 115 -18.53 19.14 -4.07
C GLY A 115 -18.38 18.41 -2.74
N GLU A 116 -18.47 17.07 -2.73
CA GLU A 116 -18.37 16.27 -1.51
C GLU A 116 -16.94 15.76 -1.32
N ALA A 117 -16.38 15.94 -0.12
CA ALA A 117 -15.12 15.30 0.24
C ALA A 117 -15.30 13.78 0.35
N VAL A 118 -14.49 12.99 -0.34
CA VAL A 118 -14.64 11.53 -0.43
C VAL A 118 -13.70 10.86 0.56
N ARG A 119 -14.24 10.11 1.53
CA ARG A 119 -13.44 9.37 2.52
C ARG A 119 -13.45 7.87 2.21
N ALA A 120 -12.64 7.45 1.24
CA ALA A 120 -12.68 6.12 0.63
C ALA A 120 -12.37 4.95 1.60
N SER A 121 -11.69 5.20 2.72
CA SER A 121 -11.47 4.21 3.79
C SER A 121 -12.76 3.55 4.28
N LYS A 122 -13.89 4.28 4.29
CA LYS A 122 -15.20 3.73 4.63
C LYS A 122 -15.62 2.65 3.65
N ASN A 123 -15.35 2.82 2.37
CA ASN A 123 -15.73 1.84 1.35
C ASN A 123 -14.94 0.54 1.53
N ILE A 124 -13.64 0.63 1.86
CA ILE A 124 -12.84 -0.56 2.24
C ILE A 124 -13.51 -1.31 3.39
N ALA A 125 -13.84 -0.60 4.47
CA ALA A 125 -14.48 -1.21 5.62
C ALA A 125 -15.84 -1.84 5.29
N TYR A 126 -16.66 -1.15 4.49
CA TYR A 126 -17.96 -1.65 4.04
C TYR A 126 -17.81 -2.92 3.19
N VAL A 127 -16.92 -2.90 2.20
CA VAL A 127 -16.68 -4.03 1.29
C VAL A 127 -16.19 -5.25 2.07
N LEU A 128 -15.16 -5.08 2.92
CA LEU A 128 -14.60 -6.18 3.70
C LEU A 128 -15.61 -6.78 4.67
N GLN A 129 -16.44 -5.91 5.27
CA GLN A 129 -17.48 -6.33 6.19
C GLN A 129 -18.61 -7.09 5.47
N GLN A 130 -19.08 -6.61 4.32
CA GLN A 130 -20.12 -7.28 3.52
C GLN A 130 -19.66 -8.61 2.93
N VAL A 131 -18.43 -8.65 2.43
CA VAL A 131 -17.94 -9.79 1.65
C VAL A 131 -17.44 -10.91 2.54
N ALA A 132 -16.73 -10.58 3.61
CA ALA A 132 -15.97 -11.56 4.38
C ALA A 132 -16.16 -11.46 5.89
N ASP A 133 -17.13 -10.65 6.36
CA ASP A 133 -17.32 -10.36 7.79
C ASP A 133 -16.03 -9.92 8.50
N CYS A 134 -15.19 -9.17 7.77
CA CYS A 134 -13.86 -8.79 8.20
C CYS A 134 -13.87 -7.41 8.84
N ASP A 135 -13.47 -7.36 10.11
CA ASP A 135 -13.31 -6.11 10.86
C ASP A 135 -12.18 -5.25 10.26
N THR A 136 -12.32 -3.93 10.41
CA THR A 136 -11.29 -2.96 10.03
C THR A 136 -10.92 -2.06 11.20
N ILE A 137 -9.67 -1.61 11.22
CA ILE A 137 -9.17 -0.65 12.22
C ILE A 137 -8.58 0.53 11.46
N LEU A 138 -9.06 1.74 11.78
CA LEU A 138 -8.59 2.95 11.14
C LEU A 138 -7.41 3.57 11.91
N TYR A 139 -6.38 3.94 11.16
CA TYR A 139 -5.22 4.73 11.61
C TYR A 139 -5.18 6.04 10.81
N PRO A 140 -5.87 7.10 11.28
CA PRO A 140 -5.83 8.41 10.64
C PRO A 140 -4.53 9.13 11.00
N VAL A 141 -3.43 8.78 10.34
CA VAL A 141 -2.09 9.29 10.72
C VAL A 141 -1.96 10.79 10.52
N TRP A 142 -2.74 11.39 9.61
CA TRP A 142 -2.87 12.85 9.50
C TRP A 142 -3.37 13.51 10.80
N GLN A 143 -4.12 12.78 11.64
CA GLN A 143 -4.65 13.24 12.92
C GLN A 143 -3.89 12.67 14.11
N SER A 144 -3.49 11.39 14.09
CA SER A 144 -2.83 10.77 15.23
C SER A 144 -1.34 11.09 15.34
N GLY A 145 -0.73 11.50 14.21
CA GLY A 145 0.72 11.56 14.07
C GLY A 145 1.36 10.16 13.97
N ILE A 146 2.64 10.13 13.62
CA ILE A 146 3.47 8.91 13.60
C ILE A 146 4.64 9.09 14.57
N ALA A 147 4.44 8.74 15.84
CA ALA A 147 5.48 8.93 16.86
C ALA A 147 6.70 7.99 16.69
N ASN A 148 6.48 6.78 16.15
CA ASN A 148 7.56 5.82 15.89
C ASN A 148 7.16 4.91 14.70
N PRO A 149 7.68 5.20 13.49
CA PRO A 149 7.34 4.44 12.29
C PRO A 149 7.60 2.94 12.41
N TRP A 150 8.73 2.55 13.01
CA TRP A 150 9.12 1.14 13.18
C TRP A 150 8.15 0.38 14.08
N ARG A 151 7.73 0.98 15.20
CA ARG A 151 6.75 0.38 16.12
C ARG A 151 5.37 0.32 15.50
N LEU A 152 4.95 1.37 14.79
CA LEU A 152 3.64 1.38 14.14
C LEU A 152 3.58 0.32 13.03
N ALA A 153 4.62 0.22 12.19
CA ALA A 153 4.70 -0.81 11.16
C ALA A 153 4.60 -2.24 11.71
N ASN A 154 5.23 -2.53 12.87
CA ASN A 154 5.08 -3.84 13.54
C ASN A 154 3.63 -4.19 13.86
N VAL A 155 2.84 -3.21 14.33
CA VAL A 155 1.44 -3.43 14.71
C VAL A 155 0.59 -3.64 13.47
N LEU A 156 0.76 -2.78 12.47
CA LEU A 156 0.04 -2.84 11.20
C LEU A 156 0.30 -4.17 10.47
N SER A 157 1.56 -4.61 10.42
CA SER A 157 1.95 -5.85 9.74
C SER A 157 1.43 -7.11 10.42
N ALA A 158 1.07 -7.04 11.70
CA ALA A 158 0.59 -8.21 12.46
C ALA A 158 -0.89 -8.55 12.19
N GLY A 159 -1.63 -7.67 11.52
CA GLY A 159 -3.01 -7.91 11.09
C GLY A 159 -3.12 -8.80 9.86
N ILE A 160 -4.36 -8.96 9.38
CA ILE A 160 -4.65 -9.74 8.17
C ILE A 160 -4.00 -9.11 6.94
N ALA A 161 -4.12 -7.78 6.83
CA ALA A 161 -3.51 -6.97 5.79
C ALA A 161 -3.46 -5.50 6.26
N THR A 162 -2.70 -4.69 5.53
CA THR A 162 -2.71 -3.22 5.67
C THR A 162 -3.10 -2.57 4.35
N VAL A 163 -4.07 -1.66 4.39
CA VAL A 163 -4.45 -0.82 3.24
C VAL A 163 -4.01 0.61 3.53
N VAL A 164 -3.19 1.20 2.66
CA VAL A 164 -2.83 2.62 2.73
C VAL A 164 -3.64 3.37 1.71
N GLN A 165 -4.46 4.29 2.19
CA GLN A 165 -5.45 4.99 1.40
C GLN A 165 -4.87 6.15 0.58
N GLY A 166 -5.70 6.65 -0.33
CA GLY A 166 -5.39 7.86 -1.10
C GLY A 166 -5.38 9.13 -0.27
N GLY A 167 -5.16 10.25 -0.95
CA GLY A 167 -5.12 11.56 -0.35
C GLY A 167 -4.99 12.64 -1.42
N ASN A 168 -5.35 13.86 -1.03
CA ASN A 168 -5.24 15.05 -1.89
C ASN A 168 -3.83 15.71 -1.95
N PRO A 169 -2.89 15.50 -1.00
CA PRO A 169 -1.52 16.04 -1.10
C PRO A 169 -0.70 15.46 -2.26
N SER A 170 0.38 16.15 -2.61
CA SER A 170 1.34 15.77 -3.64
C SER A 170 2.67 15.33 -3.04
N VAL A 171 3.12 14.11 -3.35
CA VAL A 171 4.38 13.56 -2.79
C VAL A 171 5.62 14.38 -3.15
N HIS A 172 5.59 15.07 -4.29
CA HIS A 172 6.70 15.91 -4.76
C HIS A 172 6.69 17.34 -4.14
N ASP A 173 5.67 17.67 -3.35
CA ASP A 173 5.53 18.94 -2.62
C ASP A 173 5.26 18.67 -1.13
N PRO A 174 6.30 18.68 -0.27
CA PRO A 174 6.15 18.45 1.17
C PRO A 174 5.17 19.42 1.85
N SER A 175 5.03 20.65 1.36
CA SER A 175 4.14 21.66 1.98
C SER A 175 2.66 21.33 1.80
N SER A 176 2.32 20.48 0.83
CA SER A 176 0.95 20.00 0.63
C SER A 176 0.42 19.13 1.78
N PHE A 177 1.30 18.68 2.69
CA PHE A 177 0.94 17.93 3.91
C PHE A 177 0.78 18.82 5.15
N ASP A 178 1.00 20.13 5.02
CA ASP A 178 0.92 21.08 6.13
C ASP A 178 -0.48 21.10 6.77
N GLY A 179 -0.52 21.39 8.08
CA GLY A 179 -1.77 21.40 8.86
C GLY A 179 -2.19 20.02 9.40
N THR A 180 -1.41 18.98 9.18
CA THR A 180 -1.59 17.65 9.79
C THR A 180 -0.59 17.39 10.91
N HIS A 181 -0.79 16.31 11.67
CA HIS A 181 0.15 15.84 12.69
C HIS A 181 1.25 14.92 12.15
N SER A 182 1.26 14.63 10.84
CA SER A 182 2.30 13.82 10.20
C SER A 182 2.82 14.55 8.98
N SER A 183 4.11 14.91 8.98
CA SER A 183 4.77 15.44 7.79
C SER A 183 4.88 14.35 6.71
N LEU A 184 5.18 14.77 5.47
CA LEU A 184 5.51 13.82 4.41
C LEU A 184 6.66 12.87 4.81
N ASP A 185 7.68 13.37 5.51
CA ASP A 185 8.81 12.52 5.92
C ASP A 185 8.44 11.50 7.01
N ASP A 186 7.50 11.84 7.90
CA ASP A 186 6.96 10.89 8.89
C ASP A 186 6.22 9.74 8.19
N ILE A 187 5.42 10.07 7.18
CA ILE A 187 4.64 9.09 6.41
C ILE A 187 5.57 8.23 5.53
N LEU A 188 6.53 8.84 4.83
CA LEU A 188 7.53 8.11 4.05
C LEU A 188 8.38 7.20 4.94
N SER A 189 8.75 7.66 6.14
CA SER A 189 9.44 6.81 7.12
C SER A 189 8.60 5.61 7.55
N LEU A 190 7.27 5.73 7.62
CA LEU A 190 6.39 4.59 7.85
C LEU A 190 6.35 3.67 6.62
N MET A 191 6.24 4.21 5.42
CA MET A 191 6.22 3.41 4.18
C MET A 191 7.54 2.64 3.99
N ASP A 192 8.68 3.27 4.27
CA ASP A 192 10.01 2.62 4.27
C ASP A 192 10.00 1.39 5.19
N GLN A 193 9.40 1.51 6.39
CA GLN A 193 9.27 0.39 7.32
C GLN A 193 8.28 -0.68 6.81
N MET A 194 7.12 -0.29 6.27
CA MET A 194 6.15 -1.25 5.72
C MET A 194 6.76 -2.06 4.58
N LEU A 195 7.53 -1.40 3.69
CA LEU A 195 8.24 -2.07 2.60
C LEU A 195 9.26 -3.09 3.09
N MET A 196 9.91 -2.88 4.24
CA MET A 196 10.90 -3.81 4.79
C MET A 196 10.32 -4.88 5.73
N ARG A 197 8.99 -4.97 5.89
CA ARG A 197 8.37 -5.83 6.93
C ARG A 197 7.76 -7.12 6.43
N ARG A 198 7.56 -7.25 5.12
CA ARG A 198 6.87 -8.40 4.55
C ARG A 198 7.70 -9.67 4.78
N SER A 199 7.13 -10.61 5.53
CA SER A 199 7.71 -11.87 5.99
C SER A 199 6.61 -12.93 6.16
N THR A 200 6.98 -14.15 6.56
CA THR A 200 6.04 -15.25 6.87
C THR A 200 4.99 -14.92 7.92
N GLY A 201 5.28 -13.96 8.81
CA GLY A 201 4.41 -13.59 9.94
C GLY A 201 3.62 -12.31 9.74
N SER A 202 3.61 -11.73 8.54
CA SER A 202 3.00 -10.43 8.27
C SER A 202 1.96 -10.47 7.15
N GLY A 203 0.84 -9.76 7.32
CA GLY A 203 -0.16 -9.55 6.27
C GLY A 203 0.36 -8.73 5.07
N PRO A 204 -0.29 -8.80 3.89
CA PRO A 204 0.13 -8.07 2.71
C PRO A 204 -0.22 -6.60 2.87
N CYS A 205 0.40 -5.76 2.05
CA CYS A 205 0.04 -4.35 1.94
C CYS A 205 -0.64 -4.06 0.60
N ILE A 206 -1.68 -3.24 0.61
CA ILE A 206 -2.31 -2.68 -0.57
C ILE A 206 -2.24 -1.15 -0.47
N PHE A 207 -1.58 -0.51 -1.41
CA PHE A 207 -1.36 0.94 -1.41
C PHE A 207 -2.17 1.58 -2.52
N ILE A 208 -3.01 2.55 -2.20
CA ILE A 208 -4.04 3.09 -3.11
C ILE A 208 -3.81 4.59 -3.32
N CYS A 209 -3.83 5.05 -4.57
CA CYS A 209 -3.68 6.45 -4.98
C CYS A 209 -2.44 7.11 -4.33
N LEU A 210 -2.61 8.01 -3.36
CA LEU A 210 -1.48 8.58 -2.60
C LEU A 210 -0.62 7.51 -1.93
N GLY A 211 -1.19 6.40 -1.45
CA GLY A 211 -0.42 5.27 -0.92
C GLY A 211 0.55 4.69 -1.97
N HIS A 212 0.08 4.53 -3.22
CA HIS A 212 0.91 4.05 -4.33
C HIS A 212 2.06 5.03 -4.64
N GLN A 213 1.77 6.32 -4.65
CA GLN A 213 2.76 7.38 -4.84
C GLN A 213 3.80 7.45 -3.71
N LEU A 214 3.36 7.35 -2.45
CA LEU A 214 4.25 7.35 -1.29
C LEU A 214 5.20 6.15 -1.33
N VAL A 215 4.71 4.98 -1.72
CA VAL A 215 5.54 3.78 -1.87
C VAL A 215 6.55 3.89 -3.01
N ALA A 216 6.16 4.47 -4.15
CA ALA A 216 7.10 4.75 -5.23
C ALA A 216 8.26 5.64 -4.75
N ALA A 217 7.97 6.72 -4.00
CA ALA A 217 9.00 7.55 -3.40
C ALA A 217 9.84 6.80 -2.36
N SER A 218 9.22 5.95 -1.54
CA SER A 218 9.92 5.12 -0.54
C SER A 218 10.85 4.08 -1.16
N HIS A 219 10.52 3.50 -2.32
CA HIS A 219 11.46 2.64 -3.04
C HIS A 219 12.77 3.39 -3.35
N ILE A 220 12.66 4.61 -3.88
CA ILE A 220 13.82 5.45 -4.19
C ILE A 220 14.59 5.85 -2.92
N ARG A 221 13.89 6.17 -1.82
CA ARG A 221 14.53 6.45 -0.52
C ARG A 221 15.34 5.26 -0.01
N LEU A 222 14.77 4.06 -0.05
CA LEU A 222 15.43 2.84 0.41
C LEU A 222 16.65 2.50 -0.45
N ILE A 223 16.56 2.66 -1.77
CA ILE A 223 17.70 2.43 -2.68
C ILE A 223 18.81 3.46 -2.42
N LYS A 224 18.48 4.75 -2.29
CA LYS A 224 19.46 5.79 -1.94
C LYS A 224 20.12 5.52 -0.60
N ARG A 225 19.34 5.05 0.38
CA ARG A 225 19.85 4.64 1.69
C ARG A 225 20.80 3.46 1.58
N ALA A 226 20.45 2.43 0.79
CA ALA A 226 21.31 1.27 0.55
C ALA A 226 22.63 1.69 -0.09
N VAL A 227 22.57 2.50 -1.15
CA VAL A 227 23.76 3.03 -1.82
C VAL A 227 24.65 3.80 -0.86
N ARG A 228 24.10 4.77 -0.12
CA ARG A 228 24.88 5.54 0.86
C ARG A 228 25.52 4.64 1.92
N GLU A 229 24.74 3.79 2.58
CA GLU A 229 25.23 2.98 3.70
C GLU A 229 26.25 1.92 3.26
N VAL A 230 26.13 1.38 2.04
CA VAL A 230 27.15 0.48 1.46
C VAL A 230 28.44 1.22 1.13
N MET A 231 28.32 2.40 0.51
CA MET A 231 29.48 3.20 0.10
C MET A 231 30.27 3.72 1.32
N ASP A 232 29.57 4.04 2.40
CA ASP A 232 30.17 4.50 3.66
C ASP A 232 30.79 3.36 4.50
N LEU A 233 30.49 2.10 4.19
CA LEU A 233 30.98 0.95 4.95
C LEU A 233 32.37 0.51 4.48
N PRO A 234 33.43 0.61 5.31
CA PRO A 234 34.79 0.30 4.87
C PRO A 234 35.07 -1.22 4.81
N THR A 235 34.43 -2.01 5.66
CA THR A 235 34.68 -3.45 5.79
C THR A 235 33.40 -4.20 6.13
N LEU A 236 33.31 -5.45 5.66
CA LEU A 236 32.27 -6.38 6.07
C LEU A 236 32.83 -7.42 7.04
N PRO A 237 32.05 -7.83 8.07
CA PRO A 237 32.38 -9.01 8.86
C PRO A 237 32.57 -10.24 7.97
N LEU A 238 33.55 -11.09 8.32
CA LEU A 238 33.89 -12.29 7.55
C LEU A 238 34.34 -12.01 6.09
N ASP A 239 34.81 -10.78 5.82
CA ASP A 239 35.34 -10.36 4.52
C ASP A 239 36.78 -9.85 4.63
N SER A 240 37.69 -10.69 5.15
CA SER A 240 39.09 -10.30 5.41
C SER A 240 39.84 -9.78 4.19
N GLU A 241 39.44 -10.21 2.99
CA GLU A 241 40.05 -9.80 1.71
C GLU A 241 39.32 -8.60 1.07
N GLY A 242 38.19 -8.15 1.63
CA GLY A 242 37.43 -7.00 1.15
C GLY A 242 36.69 -7.22 -0.18
N PHE A 243 36.67 -8.45 -0.73
CA PHE A 243 36.06 -8.72 -2.02
C PHE A 243 34.54 -8.57 -2.01
N ALA A 244 33.86 -8.97 -0.94
CA ALA A 244 32.41 -8.86 -0.85
C ALA A 244 31.96 -7.40 -0.81
N ILE A 245 32.58 -6.60 0.08
CA ILE A 245 32.21 -5.18 0.20
C ILE A 245 32.54 -4.41 -1.09
N SER A 246 33.70 -4.68 -1.70
CA SER A 246 34.08 -4.06 -2.96
C SER A 246 33.10 -4.40 -4.08
N SER A 247 32.59 -5.63 -4.14
CA SER A 247 31.60 -6.01 -5.14
C SER A 247 30.27 -5.28 -4.94
N LEU A 248 29.81 -5.18 -3.69
CA LEU A 248 28.56 -4.46 -3.36
C LEU A 248 28.68 -2.96 -3.62
N GLN A 249 29.83 -2.35 -3.31
CA GLN A 249 30.14 -0.95 -3.60
C GLN A 249 30.15 -0.66 -5.11
N ARG A 250 30.73 -1.54 -5.94
CA ARG A 250 30.67 -1.37 -7.41
C ARG A 250 29.23 -1.35 -7.94
N VAL A 251 28.37 -2.22 -7.40
CA VAL A 251 26.96 -2.25 -7.79
C VAL A 251 26.22 -1.00 -7.28
N CYS A 252 26.48 -0.56 -6.05
CA CYS A 252 25.89 0.68 -5.53
C CYS A 252 26.34 1.92 -6.30
N GLN A 253 27.61 1.96 -6.74
CA GLN A 253 28.12 3.01 -7.62
C GLN A 253 27.38 3.02 -8.96
N ARG A 254 27.17 1.86 -9.57
CA ARG A 254 26.40 1.75 -10.83
C ARG A 254 24.94 2.19 -10.64
N ILE A 255 24.32 1.82 -9.52
CA ILE A 255 22.96 2.26 -9.18
C ILE A 255 22.92 3.79 -9.03
N ALA A 256 23.91 4.38 -8.36
CA ALA A 256 24.02 5.83 -8.23
C ALA A 256 24.15 6.53 -9.58
N GLU A 257 25.03 6.04 -10.47
CA GLU A 257 25.24 6.62 -11.80
C GLU A 257 23.96 6.67 -12.63
N ILE A 258 23.19 5.57 -12.67
CA ILE A 258 21.91 5.56 -13.38
C ILE A 258 20.90 6.45 -12.65
N GLY A 259 20.80 6.32 -11.33
CA GLY A 259 19.87 7.09 -10.51
C GLY A 259 20.08 8.60 -10.66
N GLU A 260 21.32 9.08 -10.74
CA GLU A 260 21.68 10.50 -10.88
C GLU A 260 21.47 11.04 -12.30
N SER A 261 21.53 10.18 -13.33
CA SER A 261 21.45 10.59 -14.74
C SER A 261 20.08 10.36 -15.39
N LEU A 262 19.26 9.45 -14.84
CA LEU A 262 17.96 9.10 -15.40
C LEU A 262 17.02 10.31 -15.40
N GLN A 263 16.41 10.54 -16.55
CA GLN A 263 15.46 11.63 -16.76
C GLN A 263 14.05 11.08 -16.73
N ILE A 264 13.14 11.84 -16.13
CA ILE A 264 11.71 11.61 -16.27
C ILE A 264 11.23 12.51 -17.39
N ILE A 265 10.59 11.93 -18.41
CA ILE A 265 10.12 12.67 -19.58
C ILE A 265 8.61 12.51 -19.72
N LYS A 266 7.90 13.64 -19.70
CA LYS A 266 6.45 13.71 -19.91
C LYS A 266 6.12 14.60 -21.08
N GLN A 267 5.33 14.11 -22.03
CA GLN A 267 5.00 14.82 -23.28
C GLN A 267 6.25 15.39 -24.00
N GLY A 268 7.36 14.64 -23.97
CA GLY A 268 8.63 15.07 -24.57
C GLY A 268 9.41 16.14 -23.79
N GLN A 269 8.95 16.53 -22.59
CA GLN A 269 9.62 17.48 -21.71
C GLN A 269 10.25 16.77 -20.51
N VAL A 270 11.48 17.15 -20.17
CA VAL A 270 12.15 16.64 -18.97
C VAL A 270 11.54 17.29 -17.73
N VAL A 271 10.81 16.51 -16.92
CA VAL A 271 10.15 16.99 -15.69
C VAL A 271 10.99 16.80 -14.43
N ALA A 272 11.95 15.88 -14.47
CA ALA A 272 12.91 15.65 -13.40
C ALA A 272 14.24 15.16 -13.95
N ARG A 273 15.35 15.49 -13.26
CA ARG A 273 16.70 15.02 -13.59
C ARG A 273 17.33 14.34 -12.38
N GLY A 274 17.43 13.03 -12.45
CA GLY A 274 18.02 12.18 -11.42
C GLY A 274 17.17 12.05 -10.15
N TRP A 275 17.48 11.04 -9.36
CA TRP A 275 16.77 10.61 -8.15
C TRP A 275 16.84 11.56 -6.95
N HIS A 276 17.48 12.73 -7.12
CA HIS A 276 17.49 13.81 -6.12
C HIS A 276 16.40 14.85 -6.38
N ASP A 277 15.83 14.86 -7.58
CA ASP A 277 14.68 15.71 -7.91
C ASP A 277 13.43 15.22 -7.16
N SER A 278 12.65 16.14 -6.60
CA SER A 278 11.42 15.77 -5.86
C SER A 278 10.38 15.15 -6.77
N LYS A 279 10.44 15.43 -8.08
CA LYS A 279 9.53 14.88 -9.09
C LYS A 279 10.00 13.56 -9.71
N PHE A 280 11.10 12.99 -9.23
CA PHE A 280 11.67 11.78 -9.82
C PHE A 280 10.74 10.57 -9.71
N ALA A 281 10.20 10.30 -8.52
CA ALA A 281 9.32 9.14 -8.31
C ALA A 281 7.87 9.42 -8.71
N VAL A 282 7.40 10.65 -8.47
CA VAL A 282 6.02 11.08 -8.65
C VAL A 282 6.02 12.48 -9.23
N ALA A 283 5.23 12.72 -10.25
CA ALA A 283 5.07 14.04 -10.86
C ALA A 283 3.60 14.31 -11.18
N PRO A 284 3.21 15.57 -11.43
CA PRO A 284 1.89 15.86 -11.98
C PRO A 284 1.63 15.01 -13.23
N ASN A 285 0.43 14.45 -13.31
CA ASN A 285 -0.03 13.77 -14.50
C ASN A 285 -0.29 14.82 -15.60
N GLU A 286 -0.07 14.42 -16.84
CA GLU A 286 -0.41 15.12 -18.08
C GLU A 286 -1.85 15.64 -18.07
N THR A 287 -2.76 14.81 -17.57
CA THR A 287 -4.18 15.12 -17.45
C THR A 287 -4.72 14.56 -16.14
N MET A 288 -5.55 15.35 -15.44
CA MET A 288 -6.23 14.85 -14.25
C MET A 288 -7.19 13.72 -14.64
N GLU A 289 -7.03 12.55 -14.04
CA GLU A 289 -7.87 11.39 -14.31
C GLU A 289 -8.98 11.28 -13.27
N ILE A 290 -10.23 11.48 -13.73
CA ILE A 290 -11.44 11.33 -12.93
C ILE A 290 -12.43 10.41 -13.66
N GLY A 291 -12.99 9.46 -12.90
CA GLY A 291 -14.05 8.55 -13.34
C GLY A 291 -13.54 7.23 -13.90
N THR A 292 -14.47 6.47 -14.46
CA THR A 292 -14.21 5.11 -14.93
C THR A 292 -13.18 5.09 -16.06
N ARG A 293 -12.19 4.20 -15.95
CA ARG A 293 -11.21 3.88 -16.98
C ARG A 293 -11.07 2.38 -17.14
N ARG A 294 -10.60 1.98 -18.32
CA ARG A 294 -10.23 0.59 -18.58
C ARG A 294 -8.80 0.34 -18.10
N LEU A 295 -8.63 -0.70 -17.30
CA LEU A 295 -7.31 -1.22 -16.94
C LEU A 295 -6.78 -2.07 -18.09
N LEU A 296 -5.55 -1.78 -18.52
CA LEU A 296 -4.89 -2.45 -19.64
C LEU A 296 -3.57 -3.05 -19.17
N HIS A 297 -3.12 -4.13 -19.82
CA HIS A 297 -1.79 -4.67 -19.56
C HIS A 297 -0.74 -3.58 -19.82
N TYR A 298 0.27 -3.54 -18.94
CA TYR A 298 1.42 -2.70 -19.15
C TYR A 298 2.10 -3.06 -20.49
N ARG A 299 2.44 -2.03 -21.25
CA ARG A 299 3.19 -2.16 -22.50
C ARG A 299 4.18 -1.02 -22.58
N ARG A 300 5.44 -1.36 -22.81
CA ARG A 300 6.50 -0.38 -23.09
C ARG A 300 6.08 0.53 -24.24
N ARG A 301 6.08 1.84 -24.02
CA ARG A 301 5.82 2.84 -25.07
C ARG A 301 7.06 3.03 -25.95
N GLN A 302 6.84 3.41 -27.22
CA GLN A 302 7.90 3.81 -28.13
C GLN A 302 7.72 5.27 -28.56
N PRO A 303 8.81 6.05 -28.70
CA PRO A 303 10.20 5.68 -28.41
C PRO A 303 10.52 5.78 -26.91
N ALA A 304 11.19 4.76 -26.36
CA ALA A 304 11.66 4.73 -24.97
C ALA A 304 13.21 4.79 -24.93
N ASP A 305 13.79 5.62 -25.80
CA ASP A 305 15.24 5.69 -26.01
C ASP A 305 15.96 6.41 -24.86
N HIS A 306 15.23 7.16 -24.03
CA HIS A 306 15.79 7.85 -22.85
C HIS A 306 15.97 6.92 -21.64
N VAL A 307 15.24 5.80 -21.60
CA VAL A 307 15.36 4.80 -20.53
C VAL A 307 16.42 3.76 -20.92
N PRO A 308 17.47 3.54 -20.11
CA PRO A 308 18.46 2.52 -20.39
C PRO A 308 17.83 1.13 -20.59
N GLY A 309 18.23 0.41 -21.63
CA GLY A 309 17.65 -0.88 -22.01
C GLY A 309 17.64 -1.91 -20.87
N GLU A 310 18.68 -1.92 -20.02
CA GLU A 310 18.81 -2.85 -18.90
C GLU A 310 17.66 -2.74 -17.86
N LEU A 311 17.02 -1.58 -17.75
CA LEU A 311 15.85 -1.38 -16.87
C LEU A 311 14.62 -2.11 -17.41
N HIS A 312 14.37 -2.02 -18.73
CA HIS A 312 13.28 -2.74 -19.40
C HIS A 312 13.54 -4.25 -19.48
N ASP A 313 14.79 -4.64 -19.75
CA ASP A 313 15.17 -6.05 -19.82
C ASP A 313 14.96 -6.72 -18.46
N THR A 314 15.33 -6.03 -17.37
CA THR A 314 15.10 -6.55 -16.01
C THR A 314 13.61 -6.65 -15.67
N HIS A 315 12.79 -5.66 -16.05
CA HIS A 315 11.34 -5.76 -15.89
C HIS A 315 10.77 -6.96 -16.65
N SER A 316 11.19 -7.18 -17.90
CA SER A 316 10.73 -8.32 -18.71
C SER A 316 11.15 -9.66 -18.12
N LEU A 317 12.35 -9.76 -17.55
CA LEU A 317 12.82 -10.96 -16.86
C LEU A 317 12.00 -11.26 -15.60
N ILE A 318 11.64 -10.23 -14.83
CA ILE A 318 10.82 -10.41 -13.62
C ILE A 318 9.39 -10.84 -13.99
N ALA A 319 8.80 -10.23 -15.02
CA ALA A 319 7.48 -10.60 -15.52
C ALA A 319 7.41 -12.05 -16.07
N ASP A 320 8.53 -12.57 -16.57
CA ASP A 320 8.64 -13.98 -17.00
C ASP A 320 8.91 -14.93 -15.82
N GLU A 321 9.78 -14.53 -14.87
CA GLU A 321 10.09 -15.33 -13.66
C GLU A 321 8.87 -15.46 -12.74
N LEU A 322 8.07 -14.42 -12.61
CA LEU A 322 7.01 -14.29 -11.60
C LEU A 322 5.64 -14.16 -12.27
N GLU A 323 4.71 -15.04 -11.91
CA GLU A 323 3.33 -14.93 -12.38
C GLU A 323 2.63 -13.73 -11.73
N GLY A 324 2.14 -12.80 -12.55
CA GLY A 324 1.38 -11.62 -12.16
C GLY A 324 -0.11 -11.91 -11.92
N VAL A 325 -0.63 -11.53 -10.74
CA VAL A 325 -2.06 -11.73 -10.36
C VAL A 325 -3.01 -10.98 -11.31
N ILE A 326 -2.62 -9.76 -11.69
CA ILE A 326 -3.39 -8.92 -12.62
C ILE A 326 -3.38 -9.50 -14.03
N ASP A 327 -2.28 -10.12 -14.46
CA ASP A 327 -2.23 -10.71 -15.79
C ASP A 327 -3.25 -11.82 -15.95
N THR A 328 -3.43 -12.63 -14.91
CA THR A 328 -4.48 -13.64 -14.87
C THR A 328 -5.87 -13.00 -14.89
N LEU A 329 -6.11 -11.89 -14.18
CA LEU A 329 -7.39 -11.19 -14.21
C LEU A 329 -7.70 -10.55 -15.56
N ILE A 330 -6.78 -9.77 -16.15
CA ILE A 330 -6.98 -9.12 -17.45
C ILE A 330 -7.16 -10.18 -18.55
N ARG A 331 -6.52 -11.35 -18.43
CA ARG A 331 -6.73 -12.47 -19.38
C ARG A 331 -8.10 -13.14 -19.23
N LEU A 332 -8.62 -13.26 -18.00
CA LEU A 332 -9.87 -13.96 -17.72
C LEU A 332 -11.11 -13.08 -17.90
N GLU A 333 -11.02 -11.80 -17.59
CA GLU A 333 -12.11 -10.83 -17.66
C GLU A 333 -11.97 -9.98 -18.94
N ARG A 334 -13.03 -9.87 -19.76
CA ARG A 334 -12.96 -9.21 -21.08
C ARG A 334 -12.56 -7.74 -20.99
N GLU A 335 -13.10 -7.02 -20.02
CA GLU A 335 -12.84 -5.60 -19.75
C GLU A 335 -12.87 -5.39 -18.24
N LEU A 336 -11.82 -4.78 -17.68
CA LEU A 336 -11.76 -4.40 -16.26
C LEU A 336 -11.90 -2.89 -16.15
N ASN A 337 -13.00 -2.45 -15.55
CA ASN A 337 -13.29 -1.03 -15.33
C ASN A 337 -12.97 -0.61 -13.89
N ILE A 338 -12.22 0.47 -13.74
CA ILE A 338 -11.72 0.97 -12.46
C ILE A 338 -11.97 2.48 -12.33
N GLU A 339 -12.04 2.97 -11.10
CA GLU A 339 -12.32 4.38 -10.84
C GLU A 339 -11.04 5.17 -10.56
N MET A 340 -10.79 6.18 -11.42
CA MET A 340 -9.67 7.11 -11.27
C MET A 340 -10.10 8.36 -10.51
N PHE A 341 -9.22 8.86 -9.65
CA PHE A 341 -9.46 10.11 -8.92
C PHE A 341 -8.14 10.74 -8.41
N HIS A 342 -7.28 11.19 -9.32
CA HIS A 342 -5.98 11.79 -8.96
C HIS A 342 -5.47 12.79 -10.02
N GLY A 343 -4.56 13.67 -9.57
CA GLY A 343 -3.85 14.63 -10.44
C GLY A 343 -2.35 14.36 -10.57
N ASP A 344 -1.78 13.52 -9.71
CA ASP A 344 -0.38 13.09 -9.76
C ASP A 344 -0.30 11.62 -10.19
N GLU A 345 0.84 11.21 -10.72
CA GLU A 345 1.13 9.82 -11.06
C GLU A 345 2.56 9.42 -10.71
N VAL A 346 2.74 8.11 -10.53
CA VAL A 346 4.05 7.49 -10.40
C VAL A 346 4.71 7.38 -11.77
N ASN A 347 5.96 7.82 -11.87
CA ASN A 347 6.70 7.77 -13.12
C ASN A 347 7.17 6.34 -13.43
N GLU A 348 6.93 5.89 -14.66
CA GLU A 348 7.37 4.59 -15.18
C GLU A 348 8.87 4.36 -14.96
N GLU A 349 9.69 5.36 -15.29
CA GLU A 349 11.14 5.26 -15.25
C GLU A 349 11.65 5.02 -13.83
N ALA A 350 11.00 5.61 -12.82
CA ALA A 350 11.37 5.43 -11.43
C ALA A 350 11.06 4.01 -10.94
N VAL A 351 9.95 3.41 -11.39
CA VAL A 351 9.59 2.03 -11.04
C VAL A 351 10.53 1.05 -11.74
N LEU A 352 10.81 1.25 -13.03
CA LEU A 352 11.77 0.43 -13.78
C LEU A 352 13.18 0.50 -13.16
N PHE A 353 13.62 1.69 -12.76
CA PHE A 353 14.87 1.89 -12.03
C PHE A 353 14.86 1.15 -10.69
N ALA A 354 13.78 1.28 -9.90
CA ALA A 354 13.67 0.61 -8.62
C ALA A 354 13.74 -0.92 -8.77
N ASN A 355 13.05 -1.46 -9.76
CA ASN A 355 13.07 -2.89 -10.08
C ASN A 355 14.49 -3.39 -10.38
N TRP A 356 15.17 -2.71 -11.31
CA TRP A 356 16.53 -3.03 -11.71
C TRP A 356 17.51 -2.93 -10.53
N ALA A 357 17.40 -1.87 -9.71
CA ALA A 357 18.26 -1.68 -8.55
C ALA A 357 18.05 -2.78 -7.50
N TYR A 358 16.80 -3.15 -7.19
CA TYR A 358 16.54 -4.26 -6.27
C TYR A 358 17.08 -5.58 -6.77
N LYS A 359 16.89 -5.88 -8.05
CA LYS A 359 17.40 -7.11 -8.66
C LYS A 359 18.92 -7.19 -8.59
N LEU A 360 19.61 -6.09 -8.94
CA LEU A 360 21.07 -6.01 -8.82
C LEU A 360 21.57 -6.16 -7.39
N LEU A 361 20.94 -5.48 -6.43
CA LEU A 361 21.29 -5.60 -5.02
C LEU A 361 21.09 -7.03 -4.54
N HIS A 362 19.94 -7.62 -4.82
CA HIS A 362 19.62 -8.99 -4.43
C HIS A 362 20.66 -9.98 -4.98
N ASP A 363 20.91 -9.97 -6.29
CA ASP A 363 21.82 -10.92 -6.94
C ASP A 363 23.25 -10.78 -6.44
N THR A 364 23.65 -9.56 -6.06
CA THR A 364 24.96 -9.30 -5.44
C THR A 364 25.03 -9.76 -3.98
N ILE A 365 23.92 -9.69 -3.26
CA ILE A 365 23.81 -10.10 -1.85
C ILE A 365 23.76 -11.62 -1.70
N VAL A 366 23.11 -12.36 -2.61
CA VAL A 366 22.97 -13.83 -2.56
C VAL A 366 24.26 -14.57 -2.11
N PRO A 367 25.42 -14.36 -2.74
CA PRO A 367 26.65 -15.07 -2.38
C PRO A 367 27.27 -14.61 -1.05
N ILE A 368 26.88 -13.44 -0.51
CA ILE A 368 27.49 -12.82 0.67
C ILE A 368 26.50 -12.61 1.82
N ARG A 369 25.28 -13.15 1.72
CA ARG A 369 24.17 -12.88 2.66
C ARG A 369 24.51 -13.13 4.13
N PHE A 370 25.32 -14.14 4.43
CA PHE A 370 25.75 -14.42 5.81
C PHE A 370 26.67 -13.34 6.37
N LYS A 371 27.51 -12.73 5.52
CA LYS A 371 28.36 -11.58 5.89
C LYS A 371 27.50 -10.35 6.17
N ILE A 372 26.46 -10.14 5.34
CA ILE A 372 25.49 -9.05 5.50
C ILE A 372 24.66 -9.24 6.78
N ALA A 373 24.19 -10.45 7.06
CA ALA A 373 23.29 -10.77 8.18
C ALA A 373 23.85 -10.39 9.56
N ILE A 374 25.17 -10.44 9.73
CA ILE A 374 25.85 -10.10 10.98
C ILE A 374 26.48 -8.70 10.96
N SER A 375 26.14 -7.89 9.96
CA SER A 375 26.68 -6.53 9.76
C SER A 375 25.63 -5.45 10.02
N PRO A 376 26.04 -4.16 10.09
CA PRO A 376 25.10 -3.05 10.09
C PRO A 376 24.17 -3.01 8.86
N LEU A 377 24.53 -3.67 7.76
CA LEU A 377 23.74 -3.77 6.54
C LEU A 377 22.72 -4.92 6.56
N SER A 378 22.54 -5.62 7.68
CA SER A 378 21.58 -6.74 7.80
C SER A 378 20.16 -6.39 7.35
N TRP A 379 19.77 -5.12 7.44
CA TRP A 379 18.47 -4.64 6.96
C TRP A 379 18.28 -4.77 5.44
N LEU A 380 19.35 -4.83 4.64
CA LEU A 380 19.28 -5.07 3.19
C LEU A 380 18.62 -6.41 2.85
N LEU A 381 18.68 -7.37 3.76
CA LEU A 381 18.01 -8.67 3.60
C LEU A 381 16.49 -8.57 3.65
N ASN A 382 15.96 -7.43 4.08
CA ASN A 382 14.52 -7.16 4.13
C ASN A 382 14.04 -6.27 2.96
N LEU A 383 14.93 -5.88 2.05
CA LEU A 383 14.52 -5.13 0.87
C LEU A 383 13.60 -5.97 -0.03
N PRO A 384 12.69 -5.34 -0.78
CA PRO A 384 12.00 -6.01 -1.88
C PRO A 384 12.98 -6.70 -2.83
N TYR A 385 12.57 -7.86 -3.35
CA TYR A 385 13.27 -8.58 -4.41
C TYR A 385 13.16 -7.86 -5.76
N ALA A 386 11.95 -7.38 -6.07
CA ALA A 386 11.61 -6.75 -7.34
C ALA A 386 10.34 -5.90 -7.19
N VAL A 387 10.11 -4.98 -8.13
CA VAL A 387 8.86 -4.24 -8.27
C VAL A 387 8.46 -4.26 -9.74
N GLU A 388 7.27 -4.73 -10.05
CA GLU A 388 6.82 -4.89 -11.43
C GLU A 388 5.63 -3.99 -11.72
N ILE A 389 5.67 -3.29 -12.85
CA ILE A 389 4.51 -2.60 -13.41
C ILE A 389 3.62 -3.65 -14.09
N LEU A 390 2.38 -3.78 -13.63
CA LEU A 390 1.43 -4.78 -14.11
C LEU A 390 0.45 -4.22 -15.13
N ALA A 391 0.03 -2.97 -14.94
CA ALA A 391 -1.03 -2.38 -15.75
C ALA A 391 -0.86 -0.87 -15.93
N GLN A 392 -1.51 -0.37 -16.98
CA GLN A 392 -1.62 1.04 -17.34
C GLN A 392 -3.09 1.41 -17.59
N THR A 393 -3.39 2.70 -17.53
CA THR A 393 -4.70 3.26 -17.95
C THR A 393 -4.50 4.26 -19.07
N GLN A 394 -5.54 4.40 -19.88
CA GLN A 394 -5.59 5.41 -20.93
C GLN A 394 -6.50 6.55 -20.48
N ALA A 395 -5.94 7.74 -20.27
CA ALA A 395 -6.71 8.92 -19.90
C ALA A 395 -7.46 9.50 -21.10
N ASP A 396 -6.78 9.56 -22.26
CA ASP A 396 -7.32 9.99 -23.56
C ASP A 396 -6.53 9.34 -24.73
N GLU A 397 -6.76 9.74 -25.98
CA GLU A 397 -6.08 9.16 -27.15
C GLU A 397 -4.53 9.20 -27.07
N ASN A 398 -3.96 10.17 -26.35
CA ASN A 398 -2.53 10.46 -26.30
C ASN A 398 -1.91 10.36 -24.89
N SER A 399 -2.72 10.48 -23.85
CA SER A 399 -2.32 10.53 -22.44
C SER A 399 -2.62 9.19 -21.73
N TRP A 400 -1.64 8.72 -20.97
CA TRP A 400 -1.67 7.43 -20.27
C TRP A 400 -1.17 7.64 -18.85
N THR A 401 -1.64 6.82 -17.92
CA THR A 401 -0.92 6.57 -16.68
C THR A 401 -0.21 5.22 -16.84
N GLU A 402 1.10 5.25 -17.08
CA GLU A 402 1.90 4.06 -17.41
C GLU A 402 2.02 3.08 -16.24
N ALA A 403 2.17 3.59 -15.02
CA ALA A 403 2.39 2.79 -13.81
C ALA A 403 1.13 2.65 -12.93
N SER A 404 -0.05 2.45 -13.54
CA SER A 404 -1.34 2.44 -12.82
C SER A 404 -1.48 1.36 -11.74
N ASN A 405 -0.73 0.25 -11.86
CA ASN A 405 -0.67 -0.82 -10.87
C ASN A 405 0.73 -1.43 -10.83
N THR A 406 1.23 -1.70 -9.62
CA THR A 406 2.48 -2.45 -9.44
C THR A 406 2.36 -3.57 -8.41
N CYS A 407 3.19 -4.60 -8.56
CA CYS A 407 3.40 -5.64 -7.56
C CYS A 407 4.81 -5.56 -6.98
N ILE A 408 4.91 -5.66 -5.66
CA ILE A 408 6.17 -5.67 -4.91
C ILE A 408 6.42 -7.09 -4.47
N TYR A 409 7.54 -7.65 -4.91
CA TYR A 409 7.91 -9.03 -4.63
C TYR A 409 8.91 -9.11 -3.48
N TYR A 410 8.70 -10.11 -2.63
CA TYR A 410 9.58 -10.45 -1.52
C TYR A 410 9.97 -11.91 -1.66
N LYS A 411 11.27 -12.16 -1.80
CA LYS A 411 11.80 -13.52 -1.97
C LYS A 411 12.47 -13.95 -0.68
N ASP A 412 11.96 -15.02 -0.09
CA ASP A 412 12.61 -15.64 1.06
C ASP A 412 13.97 -16.22 0.63
N TRP A 413 15.04 -15.86 1.35
CA TRP A 413 16.40 -16.19 0.96
C TRP A 413 16.71 -17.70 0.96
N GLU A 414 16.00 -18.48 1.78
CA GLU A 414 16.29 -19.90 1.98
C GLU A 414 15.23 -20.82 1.33
N THR A 415 13.96 -20.45 1.39
CA THR A 415 12.85 -21.23 0.80
C THR A 415 12.51 -20.81 -0.62
N HIS A 416 12.96 -19.63 -1.06
CA HIS A 416 12.59 -18.99 -2.33
C HIS A 416 11.08 -18.72 -2.50
N THR A 417 10.30 -18.87 -1.42
CA THR A 417 8.89 -18.50 -1.39
C THR A 417 8.74 -17.02 -1.72
N ILE A 418 7.86 -16.73 -2.69
CA ILE A 418 7.51 -15.36 -3.09
C ILE A 418 6.30 -14.89 -2.31
N ARG A 419 6.40 -13.68 -1.76
CA ARG A 419 5.28 -12.95 -1.19
C ARG A 419 5.09 -11.64 -1.91
N ARG A 420 3.85 -11.17 -1.95
CA ARG A 420 3.45 -10.00 -2.72
C ARG A 420 2.74 -8.96 -1.86
N SER A 421 2.98 -7.71 -2.21
CA SER A 421 2.17 -6.55 -1.85
C SER A 421 1.82 -5.80 -3.14
N PHE A 422 0.74 -5.04 -3.14
CA PHE A 422 0.22 -4.44 -4.36
C PHE A 422 0.03 -2.94 -4.21
N THR A 423 0.17 -2.21 -5.31
CA THR A 423 -0.08 -0.77 -5.36
C THR A 423 -1.00 -0.46 -6.53
N CYS A 424 -1.95 0.47 -6.34
CA CYS A 424 -2.91 0.90 -7.35
C CYS A 424 -2.96 2.42 -7.35
N GLN A 425 -2.78 3.07 -8.50
CA GLN A 425 -3.00 4.50 -8.66
C GLN A 425 -4.49 4.86 -8.59
N PHE A 426 -5.36 3.92 -8.99
CA PHE A 426 -6.81 4.02 -8.96
C PHE A 426 -7.41 3.59 -7.61
N HIS A 427 -8.71 3.83 -7.45
CA HIS A 427 -9.47 3.48 -6.26
C HIS A 427 -10.40 2.29 -6.51
N PRO A 428 -9.93 1.04 -6.30
CA PRO A 428 -10.76 -0.14 -6.52
C PRO A 428 -11.96 -0.24 -5.56
N GLU A 429 -11.95 0.51 -4.47
CA GLU A 429 -13.03 0.60 -3.48
C GLU A 429 -14.13 1.60 -3.83
N LEU A 430 -13.91 2.46 -4.83
CA LEU A 430 -14.91 3.43 -5.25
C LEU A 430 -15.85 2.83 -6.30
N MET A 431 -17.10 3.28 -6.24
CA MET A 431 -18.10 3.05 -7.28
C MET A 431 -18.02 4.17 -8.30
N ALA A 432 -18.67 4.01 -9.47
CA ALA A 432 -18.69 5.00 -10.55
C ALA A 432 -19.20 6.40 -10.15
N ASP A 433 -19.93 6.53 -9.03
CA ASP A 433 -20.37 7.82 -8.51
C ASP A 433 -19.32 8.53 -7.63
N ILE A 434 -18.18 7.91 -7.35
CA ILE A 434 -17.03 8.45 -6.58
C ILE A 434 -17.49 9.05 -5.25
N ARG A 435 -18.17 8.23 -4.44
CA ARG A 435 -18.73 8.62 -3.15
C ARG A 435 -18.36 7.60 -2.09
N ASP A 436 -18.18 8.08 -0.86
CA ASP A 436 -18.09 7.20 0.29
C ASP A 436 -19.46 6.71 0.75
N VAL A 437 -19.49 5.49 1.28
CA VAL A 437 -20.68 4.95 1.96
C VAL A 437 -21.07 5.88 3.12
N GLY A 438 -22.38 6.16 3.23
CA GLY A 438 -22.93 7.16 4.15
C GLY A 438 -23.42 8.42 3.42
N LYS A 439 -22.76 8.79 2.31
CA LYS A 439 -23.27 9.82 1.38
C LYS A 439 -24.13 9.20 0.26
N ARG A 440 -23.87 7.95 -0.06
CA ARG A 440 -24.72 7.08 -0.88
C ARG A 440 -25.21 5.89 -0.06
N ASP A 441 -26.25 5.23 -0.57
CA ASP A 441 -26.65 3.92 -0.06
C ASP A 441 -25.51 2.92 -0.24
N GLY A 442 -25.32 2.06 0.76
CA GLY A 442 -24.31 1.01 0.69
C GLY A 442 -24.63 0.05 -0.47
N PRO A 443 -23.67 -0.26 -1.35
CA PRO A 443 -23.91 -1.18 -2.46
C PRO A 443 -24.28 -2.57 -1.95
N ARG A 444 -25.29 -3.20 -2.55
CA ARG A 444 -25.65 -4.59 -2.21
C ARG A 444 -24.55 -5.55 -2.61
N TYR A 445 -24.57 -6.75 -2.03
CA TYR A 445 -23.61 -7.81 -2.36
C TYR A 445 -23.53 -8.12 -3.87
N ALA A 446 -24.67 -8.12 -4.58
CA ALA A 446 -24.70 -8.29 -6.03
C ALA A 446 -24.03 -7.12 -6.78
N GLU A 447 -24.26 -5.87 -6.35
CA GLU A 447 -23.58 -4.70 -6.94
C GLU A 447 -22.06 -4.77 -6.71
N LEU A 448 -21.62 -5.25 -5.54
CA LEU A 448 -20.20 -5.48 -5.27
C LEU A 448 -19.62 -6.57 -6.18
N LYS A 449 -20.38 -7.63 -6.49
CA LYS A 449 -19.97 -8.68 -7.43
C LYS A 449 -19.90 -8.20 -8.88
N ASP A 450 -20.68 -7.22 -9.26
CA ASP A 450 -20.62 -6.65 -10.61
C ASP A 450 -19.53 -5.58 -10.75
N ASN A 451 -19.01 -5.06 -9.65
CA ASN A 451 -17.95 -4.04 -9.65
C ASN A 451 -16.55 -4.67 -9.84
N ASP A 452 -15.94 -4.42 -11.00
CA ASP A 452 -14.61 -4.94 -11.35
C ASP A 452 -13.51 -4.44 -10.40
N GLY A 453 -13.57 -3.18 -9.96
CA GLY A 453 -12.64 -2.61 -8.98
C GLY A 453 -12.68 -3.36 -7.65
N VAL A 454 -13.87 -3.62 -7.10
CA VAL A 454 -14.05 -4.34 -5.84
C VAL A 454 -13.56 -5.78 -5.97
N ARG A 455 -13.94 -6.47 -7.05
CA ARG A 455 -13.42 -7.83 -7.33
C ARG A 455 -11.91 -7.82 -7.40
N LEU A 456 -11.33 -6.84 -8.06
CA LEU A 456 -9.89 -6.68 -8.16
C LEU A 456 -9.24 -6.46 -6.78
N PHE A 457 -9.74 -5.52 -5.96
CA PHE A 457 -9.26 -5.31 -4.59
C PHE A 457 -9.26 -6.59 -3.76
N LEU A 458 -10.37 -7.33 -3.80
CA LEU A 458 -10.52 -8.57 -3.04
C LEU A 458 -9.61 -9.68 -3.57
N ARG A 459 -9.35 -9.72 -4.88
CA ARG A 459 -8.40 -10.66 -5.50
C ARG A 459 -6.96 -10.35 -5.05
N LEU A 460 -6.56 -9.09 -5.05
CA LEU A 460 -5.24 -8.65 -4.55
C LEU A 460 -5.08 -9.04 -3.06
N LEU A 461 -6.11 -8.80 -2.25
CA LEU A 461 -6.11 -9.19 -0.84
C LEU A 461 -6.03 -10.71 -0.68
N TYR A 462 -6.85 -11.47 -1.40
CA TYR A 462 -6.89 -12.93 -1.36
C TYR A 462 -5.53 -13.55 -1.69
N HIS A 463 -4.92 -13.16 -2.81
CA HIS A 463 -3.60 -13.67 -3.19
C HIS A 463 -2.53 -13.27 -2.18
N GLY A 464 -2.51 -12.01 -1.75
CA GLY A 464 -1.54 -11.54 -0.75
C GLY A 464 -1.68 -12.25 0.61
N MET A 465 -2.86 -12.76 0.96
CA MET A 465 -3.09 -13.53 2.19
C MET A 465 -2.66 -15.00 2.10
N GLN A 466 -2.56 -15.56 0.90
CA GLN A 466 -2.17 -16.97 0.70
C GLN A 466 -0.65 -17.21 0.82
N GLU A 467 0.15 -16.15 0.77
CA GLU A 467 1.63 -16.14 0.66
C GLU A 467 2.34 -15.66 1.94
#